data_AF-A0A081NVW6-F1
#
_entry.id   AF-A0A081NVW6-F1
#
_cell.length_a   1.000
_cell.length_b   1.000
_cell.length_c   1.000
_cell.angle_alpha   90.00
_cell.angle_beta   90.00
_cell.angle_gamma   90.00
#
_symmetry.space_group_name_H-M   'P 1'
#
loop_
_entity.id
_entity.type
_entity.pdbx_description
1 polymer ?
#
loop_
_entity_poly.entity_id
_entity_poly.type
_entity_poly.pdbx_seq_one_letter_code
_entity_poly.pdbx_strand_id
1 'polypeptide(L)' 'MGVLVSRKEDFARDDISDEALQNVMENILNQMEEAVQQGESLTSEYVVQLSQQLDIYVLIAQIRKMRCVS' A
#
# COMPACT_ATOMS: atom_id res chain seq x y z
N MET A 1 26.63 -18.07 -3.46
CA MET A 1 25.49 -18.20 -2.53
C MET A 1 24.27 -17.65 -3.24
N GLY A 2 23.34 -18.53 -3.64
CA GLY A 2 22.12 -18.13 -4.32
C GLY A 2 21.15 -17.51 -3.32
N VAL A 3 20.89 -16.21 -3.45
CA VAL A 3 19.81 -15.54 -2.72
C VAL A 3 18.53 -15.86 -3.47
N LEU A 4 17.99 -17.06 -3.23
CA LEU A 4 16.57 -17.34 -3.47
C LEU A 4 15.79 -16.73 -2.31
N VAL A 5 15.76 -15.40 -2.25
CA VAL A 5 14.81 -14.68 -1.39
C VAL A 5 13.44 -14.90 -2.02
N SER A 6 12.74 -15.88 -1.44
CA SER A 6 11.31 -15.90 -1.22
C SER A 6 10.45 -15.20 -2.28
N ARG A 7 10.37 -15.79 -3.48
CA ARG A 7 9.37 -15.47 -4.52
C ARG A 7 7.91 -15.71 -4.06
N LYS A 8 7.70 -16.09 -2.79
CA LYS A 8 6.41 -16.59 -2.29
C LYS A 8 5.54 -15.51 -1.66
N GLU A 9 6.08 -14.31 -1.44
CA GLU A 9 5.33 -13.17 -0.89
C GLU A 9 4.75 -12.23 -1.98
N ASP A 10 5.29 -12.26 -3.21
CA ASP A 10 4.75 -11.48 -4.34
C ASP A 10 3.41 -12.01 -4.88
N PHE A 11 3.16 -13.33 -4.77
CA PHE A 11 1.94 -13.93 -5.33
C PHE A 11 0.66 -13.58 -4.54
N ALA A 12 0.76 -13.23 -3.26
CA ALA A 12 -0.41 -12.89 -2.46
C ALA A 12 -0.96 -11.48 -2.73
N ARG A 13 -0.15 -10.60 -3.34
CA ARG A 13 -0.54 -9.21 -3.67
C ARG A 13 -1.20 -9.05 -5.03
N ASP A 14 -0.92 -9.96 -5.95
CA ASP A 14 -1.53 -9.95 -7.29
C ASP A 14 -3.00 -10.47 -7.24
N ASP A 15 -3.37 -11.29 -6.25
CA ASP A 15 -4.70 -11.91 -6.09
C ASP A 15 -5.74 -11.06 -5.31
N ILE A 16 -5.39 -9.84 -4.90
CA ILE A 16 -6.30 -8.96 -4.18
C ILE A 16 -7.29 -8.36 -5.20
N SER A 17 -8.60 -8.42 -5.02
CA SER A 17 -9.54 -7.70 -5.92
C SER A 17 -9.25 -6.19 -5.94
N ASP A 18 -9.53 -5.50 -7.04
CA ASP A 18 -9.40 -4.03 -7.11
C ASP A 18 -10.25 -3.32 -6.02
N GLU A 19 -11.39 -3.90 -5.65
CA GLU A 19 -12.23 -3.43 -4.54
C GLU A 19 -11.52 -3.59 -3.19
N ALA A 20 -10.87 -4.74 -2.96
CA ALA A 20 -10.12 -4.98 -1.73
C ALA A 20 -8.86 -4.09 -1.66
N LEU A 21 -8.23 -3.83 -2.81
CA LEU A 21 -7.12 -2.88 -2.92
C LEU A 21 -7.57 -1.46 -2.55
N GLN A 22 -8.68 -1.01 -3.11
CA GLN A 22 -9.25 0.31 -2.81
C GLN A 22 -9.62 0.44 -1.33
N ASN A 23 -10.28 -0.57 -0.75
CA ASN A 23 -10.66 -0.56 0.67
C ASN A 23 -9.44 -0.47 1.59
N VAL A 24 -8.34 -1.15 1.25
CA VAL A 24 -7.09 -1.04 2.03
C VAL A 24 -6.49 0.35 1.91
N MET A 25 -6.47 0.95 0.72
CA MET A 25 -5.97 2.31 0.53
C MET A 25 -6.81 3.34 1.30
N GLU A 26 -8.14 3.21 1.26
CA GLU A 26 -9.06 4.06 2.02
C GLU A 26 -8.86 3.94 3.53
N ASN A 27 -8.70 2.72 4.04
CA ASN A 27 -8.44 2.49 5.45
C ASN A 27 -7.12 3.12 5.92
N ILE A 28 -6.07 3.12 5.08
CA ILE A 28 -4.80 3.78 5.41
C ILE A 28 -4.99 5.30 5.44
N LEU A 29 -5.71 5.87 4.47
CA LEU A 29 -6.01 7.30 4.43
C LEU A 29 -6.81 7.75 5.66
N ASN A 30 -7.80 6.97 6.07
CA ASN A 30 -8.58 7.25 7.29
C ASN A 30 -7.68 7.23 8.54
N GLN A 31 -6.77 6.27 8.66
CA GLN A 31 -5.81 6.24 9.77
C GLN A 31 -4.86 7.45 9.77
N MET A 32 -4.42 7.91 8.59
CA MET A 32 -3.62 9.13 8.48
C MET A 32 -4.42 10.37 8.87
N GLU A 33 -5.68 10.46 8.44
CA GLU A 33 -6.58 11.57 8.80
C GLU A 33 -6.82 11.59 10.32
N GLU A 34 -7.15 10.46 10.92
CA GLU A 34 -7.33 10.34 12.37
C GLU A 34 -6.07 10.74 13.14
N ALA A 35 -4.88 10.32 12.68
CA ALA A 35 -3.61 10.71 13.29
C ALA A 35 -3.44 12.24 13.29
N VAL A 36 -3.65 12.87 12.14
CA VAL A 36 -3.53 14.33 12.00
C VAL A 36 -4.57 15.06 12.85
N GLN A 37 -5.81 14.56 12.91
CA GLN A 37 -6.86 15.11 13.76
C GLN A 37 -6.53 14.99 15.25
N GLN A 38 -5.84 13.92 15.65
CA GLN A 38 -5.34 13.73 17.02
C GLN A 38 -4.10 14.59 17.35
N GLY A 39 -3.57 15.34 16.37
CA GLY A 39 -2.43 16.24 16.53
C GLY A 39 -1.08 15.61 16.25
N GLU A 40 -1.04 14.42 15.64
CA GLU A 40 0.21 13.85 15.13
C GLU A 40 0.80 14.74 14.02
N SER A 41 2.11 14.91 14.06
CA SER A 41 2.82 15.58 12.96
C SER A 41 2.76 14.71 11.71
N LEU A 42 2.64 15.33 10.54
CA LEU A 42 2.80 14.65 9.24
C LEU A 42 4.18 13.99 9.09
N THR A 43 5.16 14.45 9.85
CA THR A 43 6.53 13.90 9.89
C THR A 43 6.72 12.89 11.02
N SER A 44 5.66 12.57 11.78
CA SER A 44 5.70 11.53 12.80
C SER A 44 6.00 10.19 12.15
N GLU A 45 6.77 9.35 12.84
CA GLU A 45 7.14 8.02 12.35
C GLU A 45 5.90 7.23 11.93
N TYR A 46 4.80 7.34 12.70
CA TYR A 46 3.54 6.68 12.40
C TYR A 46 2.94 7.12 11.06
N VAL A 47 2.84 8.44 10.82
CA VAL A 47 2.28 8.98 9.57
C VAL A 47 3.19 8.68 8.38
N VAL A 48 4.52 8.67 8.60
CA VAL A 48 5.50 8.28 7.58
C VAL A 48 5.35 6.80 7.21
N GLN A 49 5.15 5.91 8.17
CA GLN A 49 4.91 4.48 7.91
C GLN A 49 3.61 4.26 7.14
N LEU A 50 2.51 4.94 7.51
CA LEU A 50 1.26 4.87 6.77
C LEU A 50 1.42 5.37 5.32
N SER A 51 2.20 6.44 5.12
CA SER A 51 2.50 6.97 3.79
C SER A 51 3.27 5.95 2.94
N GLN A 52 4.31 5.32 3.50
CA GLN A 52 5.08 4.27 2.83
C GLN A 52 4.21 3.05 2.49
N GLN A 53 3.27 2.69 3.37
CA GLN A 53 2.34 1.60 3.11
C GLN A 53 1.40 1.95 1.94
N LEU A 54 0.89 3.18 1.90
CA LEU A 54 0.03 3.66 0.80
C LEU A 54 0.78 3.66 -0.55
N ASP A 55 2.04 4.10 -0.57
CA ASP A 55 2.87 4.10 -1.78
C ASP A 55 2.97 2.70 -2.41
N ILE A 56 3.07 1.65 -1.59
CA ILE A 56 3.13 0.29 -2.11
C ILE A 56 1.82 -0.12 -2.79
N TYR A 57 0.67 0.24 -2.22
CA TYR A 57 -0.62 -0.07 -2.83
C TYR A 57 -0.88 0.76 -4.10
N VAL A 58 -0.39 2.00 -4.16
CA VAL A 58 -0.39 2.82 -5.37
C VAL A 58 0.43 2.14 -6.47
N LEU A 59 1.62 1.62 -6.16
CA LEU A 59 2.44 0.89 -7.13
C LEU A 59 1.71 -0.35 -7.68
N ILE A 60 1.03 -1.11 -6.82
CA ILE A 60 0.24 -2.28 -7.24
C ILE A 60 -0.89 -1.84 -8.21
N ALA A 61 -1.64 -0.80 -7.85
CA ALA A 61 -2.71 -0.27 -8.70
C ALA A 61 -2.18 0.20 -10.07
N GLN A 62 -1.02 0.87 -10.08
CA GLN A 62 -0.38 1.33 -11.32
C GLN A 62 0.08 0.15 -12.19
N ILE A 63 0.71 -0.87 -11.60
CA ILE A 63 1.14 -2.08 -12.31
C ILE A 63 -0.06 -2.78 -12.96
N ARG A 64 -1.17 -2.95 -12.23
CA ARG A 64 -2.40 -3.54 -12.77
C ARG A 64 -2.99 -2.72 -13.90
N LYS A 65 -3.07 -1.40 -13.72
CA LYS A 65 -3.53 -0.49 -14.76
C LYS A 65 -2.70 -0.65 -16.03
N MET A 66 -1.37 -0.73 -15.92
CA MET A 66 -0.47 -0.93 -17.07
C MET A 66 -0.67 -2.30 -17.74
N ARG A 67 -0.99 -3.36 -16.99
CA ARG A 67 -1.30 -4.69 -17.56
C ARG A 67 -2.63 -4.72 -18.34
N CYS A 68 -3.60 -3.87 -17.99
CA CYS A 68 -4.91 -3.82 -18.66
C CYS A 68 -4.94 -2.96 -19.95
N VAL A 69 -3.86 -2.27 -20.34
CA VAL A 69 -3.83 -1.37 -21.52
C VAL A 69 -3.33 -2.04 -22.81
N SER A 70 -3.38 -3.38 -22.90
CA SER A 70 -2.99 -4.13 -24.12
C SER A 70 -4.16 -4.42 -25.05
#